data_AF-A0A9P8JJP6-F1
#
_entry.id   AF-A0A9P8JJP6-F1
#
_cell.length_a   1.000
_cell.length_b   1.000
_cell.length_c   1.000
_cell.angle_alpha   90.00
_cell.angle_beta   90.00
_cell.angle_gamma   90.00
#
_symmetry.space_group_name_H-M   'P 1'
#
loop_
_entity.id
_entity.type
_entity.pdbx_description
1 polymer ?
#
loop_
_entity_poly.entity_id
_entity_poly.type
_entity_poly.pdbx_seq_one_letter_code
_entity_poly.pdbx_strand_id
1 'polypeptide(L)'
;MPAQRPRAAFEPIAPDFHINGLIESTPNFSFVDRISVDQIDEQGVAAFQKLVLLHVIIGGKPLVVDGFENRLDPWTFSAKWLNDNVGSKVESSRNLTTKESLPLTIGHYLRNMNKLSNQFFEN
;
A
#
# COMPACT_ATOMS: atom_id res chain seq x y z
N MET A 1 22.59 30.90 -8.02
CA MET A 1 21.19 30.51 -7.78
C MET A 1 21.11 28.99 -7.80
N PRO A 2 20.44 28.31 -6.85
CA PRO A 2 20.32 26.86 -6.92
C PRO A 2 19.47 26.49 -8.14
N ALA A 3 19.95 25.55 -8.94
CA ALA A 3 19.24 25.07 -10.12
C ALA A 3 17.89 24.48 -9.71
N GLN A 4 16.78 25.03 -10.22
CA GLN A 4 15.46 24.41 -10.11
C GLN A 4 15.48 23.12 -10.90
N ARG A 5 15.75 21.99 -10.23
CA ARG A 5 15.56 20.67 -10.83
C ARG A 5 14.05 20.45 -11.00
N PRO A 6 13.60 19.96 -12.16
CA PRO A 6 12.22 19.52 -12.32
C PRO A 6 11.93 18.47 -11.24
N ARG A 7 10.88 18.71 -10.46
CA ARG A 7 10.38 17.74 -9.49
C ARG A 7 9.32 16.92 -10.20
N ALA A 8 9.35 15.61 -10.04
CA ALA A 8 8.24 14.78 -10.47
C ALA A 8 6.96 15.32 -9.81
N ALA A 9 5.93 15.59 -10.61
CA ALA A 9 4.61 15.85 -10.10
C ALA A 9 4.09 14.57 -9.42
N PHE A 10 3.30 14.73 -8.36
CA PHE A 10 2.51 13.62 -7.88
C PHE A 10 1.34 13.44 -8.86
N GLU A 11 1.42 12.41 -9.69
CA GLU A 11 0.32 11.99 -10.55
C GLU A 11 -0.40 10.83 -9.87
N PRO A 12 -1.70 10.97 -9.55
CA PRO A 12 -2.50 9.90 -8.99
C PRO A 12 -2.48 8.67 -9.91
N ILE A 13 -2.34 7.48 -9.32
CA ILE A 13 -2.42 6.22 -10.06
C ILE A 13 -3.89 5.87 -10.28
N ALA A 14 -4.26 5.58 -11.53
CA ALA A 14 -5.63 5.25 -11.91
C ALA A 14 -6.15 4.00 -11.17
N PRO A 15 -7.43 3.94 -10.77
CA PRO A 15 -7.98 2.79 -10.06
C PRO A 15 -7.95 1.49 -10.89
N ASP A 16 -7.99 1.60 -12.21
CA ASP A 16 -7.94 0.52 -13.20
C ASP A 16 -6.53 0.27 -13.76
N PHE A 17 -5.51 0.75 -13.06
CA PHE A 17 -4.10 0.63 -13.46
C PHE A 17 -3.67 -0.84 -13.72
N HIS A 18 -3.21 -1.09 -14.96
CA HIS A 18 -2.80 -2.43 -15.41
C HIS A 18 -1.33 -2.73 -15.08
N ILE A 19 -1.07 -3.22 -13.87
CA ILE A 19 0.28 -3.44 -13.33
C ILE A 19 1.18 -4.32 -14.21
N ASN A 20 0.64 -5.39 -14.78
CA ASN A 20 1.40 -6.31 -15.64
C ASN A 20 1.92 -5.59 -16.89
N GLY A 21 1.05 -4.77 -17.49
CA GLY A 21 1.40 -3.98 -18.68
C GLY A 21 2.51 -2.98 -18.38
N LEU A 22 2.47 -2.31 -17.21
CA LEU A 22 3.54 -1.38 -16.82
C LEU A 22 4.89 -2.10 -16.70
N ILE A 23 4.91 -3.27 -16.05
CA ILE A 23 6.16 -4.02 -15.82
C ILE A 23 6.73 -4.51 -17.14
N GLU A 24 5.90 -5.01 -18.05
CA GLU A 24 6.31 -5.46 -19.38
C GLU A 24 6.83 -4.30 -20.25
N SER A 25 6.23 -3.11 -20.14
CA SER A 25 6.61 -1.95 -20.95
C SER A 25 7.78 -1.13 -20.38
N THR A 26 8.14 -1.32 -19.11
CA THR A 26 9.11 -0.46 -18.40
C THR A 26 10.41 -1.20 -18.15
N PRO A 27 11.53 -0.79 -18.79
CA PRO A 27 12.83 -1.40 -18.53
C PRO A 27 13.21 -1.33 -17.05
N ASN A 28 13.84 -2.40 -16.55
CA ASN A 28 14.27 -2.56 -15.16
C ASN A 28 13.15 -2.69 -14.11
N PHE A 29 11.88 -2.76 -14.52
CA PHE A 29 10.82 -3.14 -13.60
C PHE A 29 10.75 -4.66 -13.50
N SER A 30 10.57 -5.17 -12.29
CA SER A 30 10.37 -6.59 -12.02
C SER A 30 9.50 -6.74 -10.79
N PHE A 31 8.76 -7.85 -10.72
CA PHE A 31 8.04 -8.19 -9.50
C PHE A 31 9.01 -8.49 -8.37
N VAL A 32 8.64 -8.06 -7.17
CA VAL A 32 9.36 -8.39 -5.94
C VAL A 32 9.19 -9.87 -5.64
N ASP A 33 10.25 -10.52 -5.16
CA ASP A 33 10.21 -11.91 -4.70
C ASP A 33 9.17 -12.09 -3.59
N ARG A 34 8.46 -13.22 -3.64
CA ARG A 34 7.37 -13.55 -2.73
C ARG A 34 7.60 -14.90 -2.08
N ILE A 35 7.18 -15.02 -0.83
CA ILE A 35 7.04 -16.30 -0.14
C ILE A 35 5.67 -16.36 0.52
N SER A 36 5.09 -17.54 0.64
CA SER A 36 3.85 -17.70 1.38
C SER A 36 4.10 -17.94 2.86
N VAL A 37 3.13 -17.53 3.68
CA VAL A 37 3.12 -17.84 5.11
C VAL A 37 3.10 -19.36 5.35
N ASP A 38 2.53 -20.16 4.44
CA ASP A 38 2.55 -21.63 4.54
C ASP A 38 3.96 -22.19 4.37
N GLN A 39 4.77 -21.63 3.46
CA GLN A 39 6.18 -22.01 3.31
C GLN A 39 7.00 -21.70 4.57
N ILE A 40 6.66 -20.61 5.28
CA ILE A 40 7.31 -20.27 6.56
C ILE A 40 6.97 -21.31 7.62
N ASP A 41 5.73 -21.78 7.67
CA ASP A 41 5.30 -22.81 8.62
C ASP A 41 5.95 -24.17 8.31
N GLU A 42 6.02 -24.54 7.04
CA GLU A 42 6.62 -25.80 6.59
C GLU A 42 8.14 -25.86 6.83
N GLN A 43 8.85 -24.78 6.54
CA GLN A 43 10.32 -24.73 6.63
C GLN A 43 10.81 -24.27 8.01
N GLY A 44 9.93 -23.65 8.79
CA GLY A 44 10.19 -23.11 10.10
C GLY A 44 10.84 -21.72 10.10
N VAL A 45 10.62 -21.00 11.20
CA VAL A 45 11.06 -19.62 11.40
C VAL A 45 12.58 -19.44 11.23
N ALA A 46 13.38 -20.43 11.61
CA ALA A 46 14.84 -20.36 11.47
C ALA A 46 15.29 -20.29 10.00
N ALA A 47 14.61 -20.99 9.09
CA ALA A 47 14.88 -20.92 7.66
C ALA A 47 14.46 -19.55 7.10
N PHE A 48 13.29 -19.06 7.49
CA PHE A 48 12.81 -17.73 7.12
C PHE A 48 13.75 -16.62 7.59
N GLN A 49 14.27 -16.68 8.82
CA GLN A 49 15.24 -15.71 9.32
C GLN A 49 16.53 -15.67 8.49
N LYS A 50 17.03 -16.84 8.05
CA LYS A 50 18.21 -16.91 7.17
C LYS A 50 17.91 -16.29 5.80
N LEU A 51 16.72 -16.55 5.24
CA LEU A 51 16.28 -15.93 3.99
C LEU A 51 16.25 -14.41 4.12
N VAL A 52 15.61 -13.87 5.17
CA VAL A 52 15.54 -12.41 5.42
C VAL A 52 16.93 -11.82 5.56
N LEU A 53 17.82 -12.47 6.31
CA LEU A 53 19.20 -12.00 6.49
C LEU A 53 19.94 -11.90 5.15
N LEU A 54 19.91 -12.95 4.34
CA LEU A 54 20.65 -13.00 3.08
C LEU A 54 20.03 -12.10 2.00
N HIS A 55 18.72 -12.13 1.82
CA HIS A 55 18.03 -11.45 0.73
C HIS A 55 17.74 -9.98 1.03
N VAL A 56 17.12 -9.71 2.18
CA VAL A 56 16.64 -8.36 2.53
C VAL A 56 17.75 -7.52 3.14
N ILE A 57 18.42 -8.05 4.17
CA ILE A 57 19.41 -7.26 4.92
C ILE A 57 20.73 -7.15 4.15
N ILE A 58 21.32 -8.28 3.76
CA ILE A 58 22.60 -8.29 3.04
C ILE A 58 22.41 -7.92 1.57
N GLY A 59 21.40 -8.51 0.91
CA GLY A 59 21.12 -8.26 -0.50
C GLY A 59 20.45 -6.91 -0.80
N GLY A 60 19.84 -6.27 0.21
CA GLY A 60 19.11 -5.01 0.03
C GLY A 60 17.86 -5.14 -0.85
N LYS A 61 17.31 -6.36 -1.00
CA LYS A 61 16.18 -6.63 -1.88
C LYS A 61 14.89 -6.76 -1.08
N PRO A 62 13.78 -6.15 -1.51
CA PRO A 62 12.49 -6.33 -0.84
C PRO A 62 12.02 -7.79 -0.96
N LEU A 63 11.17 -8.19 -0.03
CA LEU A 63 10.51 -9.49 0.02
C LEU A 63 9.07 -9.27 0.47
N VAL A 64 8.12 -9.90 -0.22
CA VAL A 64 6.70 -9.89 0.18
C VAL A 64 6.35 -11.24 0.80
N VAL A 65 5.62 -11.22 1.92
CA VAL A 65 5.02 -12.41 2.52
C VAL A 65 3.53 -12.38 2.23
N ASP A 66 3.01 -13.40 1.52
CA ASP A 66 1.60 -13.52 1.15
C ASP A 66 0.88 -14.66 1.90
N GLY A 67 -0.44 -14.75 1.72
CA GLY A 67 -1.29 -15.78 2.33
C GLY A 67 -1.85 -15.45 3.71
N PHE A 68 -1.50 -14.30 4.30
CA PHE A 68 -2.10 -13.84 5.57
C PHE A 68 -3.59 -13.52 5.44
N GLU A 69 -4.05 -13.13 4.26
CA GLU A 69 -5.46 -12.93 3.94
C GLU A 69 -6.32 -14.18 4.17
N ASN A 70 -5.72 -15.38 4.10
CA ASN A 70 -6.41 -16.64 4.38
C ASN A 70 -6.43 -16.99 5.88
N ARG A 71 -5.68 -16.26 6.70
CA ARG A 71 -5.53 -16.49 8.15
C ARG A 71 -6.18 -15.41 9.00
N LEU A 72 -6.31 -14.20 8.46
CA LEU A 72 -6.97 -13.08 9.11
C LEU A 72 -8.47 -13.12 8.86
N ASP A 73 -9.26 -12.76 9.87
CA ASP A 73 -10.72 -12.63 9.71
C ASP A 73 -11.03 -11.55 8.65
N PRO A 74 -11.71 -11.88 7.54
CA PRO A 74 -12.01 -10.95 6.46
C PRO A 74 -12.85 -9.74 6.90
N TRP A 75 -13.56 -9.86 8.01
CA TRP A 75 -14.34 -8.77 8.56
C TRP A 75 -13.48 -7.72 9.27
N THR A 76 -12.39 -8.15 9.89
CA THR A 76 -11.53 -7.30 10.70
C THR A 76 -10.87 -6.24 9.82
N PHE A 77 -10.96 -4.98 10.24
CA PHE A 77 -10.51 -3.80 9.49
C PHE A 77 -11.21 -3.54 8.15
N SER A 78 -12.33 -4.21 7.85
CA SER A 78 -13.20 -3.82 6.73
C SER A 78 -13.71 -2.38 6.90
N ALA A 79 -14.11 -1.73 5.80
CA ALA A 79 -14.66 -0.37 5.85
C ALA A 79 -15.86 -0.25 6.81
N LYS A 80 -16.72 -1.28 6.85
CA LYS A 80 -17.84 -1.34 7.79
C LYS A 80 -17.36 -1.53 9.23
N TRP A 81 -16.41 -2.44 9.48
CA TRP A 81 -15.81 -2.60 10.81
C TRP A 81 -15.19 -1.29 11.32
N LEU A 82 -14.42 -0.59 10.47
CA LEU A 82 -13.80 0.68 10.81
C LEU A 82 -14.86 1.75 11.14
N ASN A 83 -15.91 1.84 10.34
CA ASN A 83 -16.99 2.78 10.59
C ASN A 83 -17.74 2.49 11.90
N ASP A 84 -18.06 1.21 12.16
CA ASP A 84 -18.88 0.81 13.30
C ASP A 84 -18.11 0.89 14.63
N ASN A 85 -16.80 0.60 14.62
CA ASN A 85 -15.99 0.54 15.84
C ASN A 85 -15.21 1.82 16.13
N VAL A 86 -14.73 2.51 15.08
CA VAL A 86 -13.85 3.69 15.22
C VAL A 86 -14.28 4.86 14.32
N GLY A 87 -15.50 4.85 13.78
CA GLY A 87 -15.97 5.87 12.84
C GLY A 87 -16.00 7.28 13.39
N SER A 88 -16.17 7.46 14.71
CA SER A 88 -16.13 8.75 15.39
C SER A 88 -14.72 9.22 15.76
N LYS A 89 -13.71 8.34 15.67
CA LYS A 89 -12.32 8.68 15.98
C LYS A 89 -11.82 9.73 14.99
N VAL A 90 -11.27 10.83 15.50
CA VAL A 90 -10.65 11.89 14.72
C VAL A 90 -9.19 11.53 14.45
N GLU A 91 -8.78 11.58 13.19
CA GLU A 91 -7.43 11.31 12.74
C GLU A 91 -6.90 12.48 11.89
N SER A 92 -5.57 12.64 11.86
CA SER A 92 -4.90 13.63 11.02
C SER A 92 -4.83 13.15 9.57
N SER A 93 -5.79 13.57 8.75
CA SER A 93 -5.86 13.25 7.33
C SER A 93 -5.05 14.23 6.47
N ARG A 94 -4.37 13.75 5.44
CA ARG A 94 -3.56 14.58 4.55
C ARG A 94 -4.36 15.05 3.34
N ASN A 95 -4.46 16.36 3.12
CA ASN A 95 -4.91 16.92 1.85
C ASN A 95 -3.73 16.90 0.86
N LEU A 96 -3.87 16.15 -0.23
CA LEU A 96 -2.80 15.98 -1.23
C LEU A 96 -2.56 17.24 -2.07
N THR A 97 -3.60 18.08 -2.25
CA THR A 97 -3.52 19.32 -3.02
C THR A 97 -2.84 20.43 -2.24
N THR A 98 -3.38 20.77 -1.05
CA THR A 98 -2.83 21.87 -0.23
C THR A 98 -1.60 21.46 0.56
N LYS A 99 -1.34 20.15 0.70
CA LYS A 99 -0.26 19.59 1.53
C LYS A 99 -0.40 20.04 2.98
N GLU A 100 -1.63 20.12 3.46
CA GLU A 100 -1.98 20.41 4.85
C GLU A 100 -2.63 19.18 5.50
N SER A 101 -2.50 19.08 6.82
CA SER A 101 -3.16 18.05 7.60
C SER A 101 -4.45 18.60 8.19
N LEU A 102 -5.54 17.84 8.07
CA LEU A 102 -6.88 18.21 8.50
C LEU A 102 -7.42 17.16 9.47
N PRO A 103 -8.04 17.56 10.59
CA PRO A 103 -8.69 16.62 11.49
C PRO A 103 -9.99 16.13 10.87
N LEU A 104 -10.08 14.84 10.54
CA LEU A 104 -11.29 14.21 10.02
C LEU A 104 -11.65 12.97 10.83
N THR A 105 -12.93 12.69 10.99
CA THR A 105 -13.33 11.40 11.55
C THR A 105 -13.10 10.28 10.53
N ILE A 106 -12.75 9.08 11.00
CA ILE A 106 -12.60 7.90 10.12
C ILE A 106 -13.89 7.69 9.30
N GLY A 107 -15.06 7.81 9.91
CA GLY A 107 -16.34 7.68 9.22
C GLY A 107 -16.60 8.78 8.18
N HIS A 108 -16.11 10.00 8.38
CA HIS A 108 -16.14 11.04 7.34
C HIS A 108 -15.21 10.68 6.17
N TYR A 109 -13.99 10.23 6.48
CA TYR A 109 -13.00 9.83 5.48
C TYR A 109 -13.52 8.68 4.60
N LEU A 110 -14.01 7.59 5.21
CA LEU A 110 -14.51 6.42 4.50
C LEU A 110 -15.68 6.75 3.56
N ARG A 111 -16.64 7.57 4.00
CA ARG A 111 -17.81 7.97 3.16
C ARG A 111 -17.42 8.76 1.92
N ASN A 112 -16.30 9.49 1.96
CA ASN A 112 -15.86 10.34 0.85
C ASN A 112 -14.75 9.70 0.02
N MET A 113 -14.22 8.53 0.41
CA MET A 113 -13.05 7.90 -0.21
C MET A 113 -13.24 7.67 -1.72
N ASN A 114 -14.36 7.11 -2.16
CA ASN A 114 -14.64 6.89 -3.58
C ASN A 114 -14.68 8.20 -4.39
N LYS A 115 -15.24 9.27 -3.82
CA LYS A 115 -15.24 10.58 -4.48
C LYS A 115 -13.81 11.14 -4.59
N LEU A 116 -13.01 10.98 -3.54
CA LEU A 116 -11.64 11.46 -3.47
C LEU A 116 -10.68 10.65 -4.36
N SER A 117 -10.89 9.34 -4.52
CA SER A 117 -10.08 8.52 -5.43
C SER A 117 -10.38 8.85 -6.89
N ASN A 118 -11.64 9.12 -7.22
CA ASN A 118 -12.06 9.35 -8.61
C ASN A 118 -11.94 10.82 -9.05
N GLN A 119 -11.70 11.78 -8.15
CA GLN A 119 -11.63 13.20 -8.51
C GLN A 119 -10.53 13.55 -9.52
N PHE A 120 -9.56 12.65 -9.72
CA PHE A 120 -8.42 12.83 -10.63
C PHE A 120 -8.60 12.09 -11.96
N PHE A 121 -9.67 11.32 -12.11
CA PHE A 121 -9.95 10.49 -13.27
C PHE A 121 -11.35 10.87 -13.77
N GLU A 122 -11.41 11.68 -14.84
CA GLU A 122 -12.67 11.99 -15.50
C GLU A 122 -13.27 10.70 -16.09
N ASN A 123 -14.59 10.51 -15.94
CA ASN A 123 -15.34 9.47 -16.65
C ASN A 123 -15.55 9.85 -18.11
#